data_AF-A0A7J9I3Y2-F1
#
_entry.id   AF-A0A7J9I3Y2-F1
#
_cell.length_a   1.000
_cell.length_b   1.000
_cell.length_c   1.000
_cell.angle_alpha   90.00
_cell.angle_beta   90.00
_cell.angle_gamma   90.00
#
_symmetry.space_group_name_H-M   'P 1'
#
loop_
_entity.id
_entity.type
_entity.pdbx_description
1 polymer ?
#
loop_
_entity_poly.entity_id
_entity_poly.type
_entity_poly.pdbx_seq_one_letter_code
_entity_poly.pdbx_strand_id
1 'polypeptide(L)'
;MARGATACSISPIWERHLLDAGDPPRVTFHHHEYDEVEPTATSWPSDNLVQRSFFFGPVEVSTLRSLLPLHLCHCTTKFELLTACLWRCRTIALNLNPNEEVRMLCVRNLRSKFNPSLPFGYYGNVIVFPAAITTVRNLLHNPLGYTVELLKQAKASMTMEYAKSVAALMVLRAKQLNFTAVAGSFVVSDLTKIGFEDIDFGWGKAVFAGAAKAVGVISFFVSTKSKKGEVGTSVPICLPAPAMERFEKELDNMLKGHPIQGKEESNLFSYFKSSVKFCHVPLEINRFADVPVEVDRERMLMAW
;
A
#
# COMPACT_ATOMS: atom_id res chain seq x y z
N MET A 1 10.36 -2.69 28.54
CA MET A 1 10.15 -3.80 27.59
C MET A 1 9.05 -4.71 28.09
N ALA A 2 8.45 -5.49 27.20
CA ALA A 2 7.36 -6.41 27.53
C ALA A 2 7.84 -7.62 28.35
N ARG A 3 6.93 -8.23 29.13
CA ARG A 3 7.12 -9.56 29.75
C ARG A 3 8.36 -9.72 30.65
N GLY A 4 8.82 -8.64 31.29
CA GLY A 4 9.98 -8.70 32.20
C GLY A 4 11.34 -8.83 31.51
N ALA A 5 11.41 -8.65 30.19
CA ALA A 5 12.69 -8.62 29.48
C ALA A 5 13.55 -7.43 29.95
N THR A 6 14.85 -7.67 30.13
CA THR A 6 15.83 -6.68 30.61
C THR A 6 16.69 -6.06 29.49
N ALA A 7 16.83 -6.75 28.35
CA ALA A 7 17.39 -6.19 27.10
C ALA A 7 16.53 -6.53 25.86
N CYS A 8 16.63 -5.74 24.78
CA CYS A 8 15.97 -6.06 23.51
C CYS A 8 16.55 -7.37 22.94
N SER A 9 15.71 -8.20 22.33
CA SER A 9 16.18 -9.42 21.66
C SER A 9 17.10 -9.12 20.47
N ILE A 10 16.97 -7.93 19.88
CA ILE A 10 17.79 -7.43 18.78
C ILE A 10 18.22 -6.01 19.15
N SER A 11 19.52 -5.77 19.21
CA SER A 11 20.07 -4.42 19.43
C SER A 11 19.91 -3.57 18.17
N PRO A 12 19.41 -2.32 18.27
CA PRO A 12 19.36 -1.42 17.14
C PRO A 12 20.78 -1.03 16.71
N ILE A 13 21.03 -1.01 15.40
CA ILE A 13 22.32 -0.68 14.78
C ILE A 13 22.13 0.58 13.94
N TRP A 14 22.88 1.63 14.26
CA TRP A 14 22.76 2.96 13.65
C TRP A 14 23.80 3.19 12.55
N GLU A 15 23.68 2.45 11.45
CA GLU A 15 24.62 2.48 10.32
C GLU A 15 23.95 3.02 9.04
N ARG A 16 23.31 4.20 9.13
CA ARG A 16 22.55 4.77 8.00
C ARG A 16 23.43 5.10 6.79
N HIS A 17 24.73 5.34 7.01
CA HIS A 17 25.73 5.59 5.97
C HIS A 17 25.85 4.45 4.95
N LEU A 18 25.39 3.24 5.29
CA LEU A 18 25.32 2.10 4.35
C LEU A 18 24.39 2.38 3.15
N LEU A 19 23.53 3.39 3.25
CA LEU A 19 22.58 3.81 2.20
C LEU A 19 22.96 5.13 1.53
N ASP A 20 24.17 5.66 1.77
CA ASP A 20 24.59 6.91 1.18
C ASP A 20 24.62 6.83 -0.35
N ALA A 21 24.31 7.95 -1.01
CA ALA A 21 24.14 8.08 -2.45
C ALA A 21 25.43 7.86 -3.28
N GLY A 22 26.57 7.59 -2.61
CA GLY A 22 27.90 7.64 -3.19
C GLY A 22 28.39 9.08 -3.42
N ASP A 23 29.69 9.21 -3.68
CA ASP A 23 30.33 10.49 -4.00
C ASP A 23 31.10 10.38 -5.34
N PRO A 24 30.70 11.11 -6.40
CA PRO A 24 29.54 12.00 -6.45
C PRO A 24 28.21 11.22 -6.54
N PRO A 25 27.08 11.81 -6.10
CA PRO A 25 25.76 11.20 -6.24
C PRO A 25 25.40 11.07 -7.73
N ARG A 26 24.96 9.87 -8.14
CA ARG A 26 24.59 9.57 -9.54
C ARG A 26 23.18 9.01 -9.64
N VAL A 27 22.32 9.71 -10.37
CA VAL A 27 20.98 9.22 -10.74
C VAL A 27 21.10 8.36 -12.00
N THR A 28 20.82 7.06 -11.89
CA THR A 28 20.96 6.08 -12.97
C THR A 28 19.62 5.53 -13.46
N PHE A 29 18.52 5.85 -12.78
CA PHE A 29 17.16 5.48 -13.16
C PHE A 29 16.26 6.70 -13.26
N HIS A 30 15.21 6.59 -14.08
CA HIS A 30 14.12 7.54 -14.08
C HIS A 30 13.12 7.16 -12.97
N HIS A 31 13.00 8.02 -11.95
CA HIS A 31 12.18 7.76 -10.77
C HIS A 31 10.80 8.40 -10.89
N HIS A 32 9.93 7.70 -11.60
CA HIS A 32 8.56 8.11 -11.90
C HIS A 32 7.69 8.43 -10.68
N GLU A 33 8.06 7.91 -9.51
CA GLU A 33 7.42 8.23 -8.24
C GLU A 33 7.64 9.68 -7.77
N TYR A 34 8.59 10.40 -8.37
CA TYR A 34 8.90 11.81 -8.10
C TYR A 34 8.74 12.71 -9.33
N ASP A 35 8.07 12.25 -10.38
CA ASP A 35 7.74 13.13 -11.51
C ASP A 35 6.89 14.31 -11.00
N GLU A 36 7.19 15.49 -11.53
CA GLU A 36 6.33 16.65 -11.37
C GLU A 36 5.11 16.43 -12.27
N VAL A 37 3.95 16.19 -11.65
CA VAL A 37 2.69 16.06 -12.35
C VAL A 37 1.98 17.40 -12.23
N GLU A 38 1.71 18.04 -13.38
CA GLU A 38 0.87 19.24 -13.42
C GLU A 38 -0.44 18.95 -12.67
N PRO A 39 -0.92 19.85 -11.81
CA PRO A 39 -2.20 19.68 -11.15
C PRO A 39 -3.28 19.56 -12.22
N THR A 40 -3.73 18.34 -12.53
CA THR A 40 -4.94 18.16 -13.32
C THR A 40 -6.10 18.78 -12.52
N ALA A 41 -7.19 19.16 -13.20
CA ALA A 41 -8.38 19.71 -12.54
C ALA A 41 -8.96 18.81 -11.43
N THR A 42 -8.47 17.57 -11.31
CA THR A 42 -8.85 16.56 -10.32
C THR A 42 -7.79 16.43 -9.23
N SER A 43 -7.54 17.50 -8.47
CA SER A 43 -6.84 17.37 -7.17
C SER A 43 -7.57 16.36 -6.26
N TRP A 44 -6.85 15.66 -5.38
CA TRP A 44 -7.49 14.69 -4.48
C TRP A 44 -8.59 15.39 -3.65
N PRO A 45 -9.85 14.94 -3.70
CA PRO A 45 -10.95 15.62 -3.05
C PRO A 45 -10.75 15.68 -1.53
N SER A 46 -10.89 16.87 -0.95
CA SER A 46 -10.76 17.08 0.50
C SER A 46 -12.03 16.69 1.26
N ASP A 47 -13.18 16.70 0.59
CA ASP A 47 -14.48 16.66 1.25
C ASP A 47 -15.25 15.35 0.95
N ASN A 48 -16.05 14.90 1.91
CA ASN A 48 -16.91 13.71 1.81
C ASN A 48 -16.18 12.40 1.47
N LEU A 49 -14.96 12.24 1.98
CA LEU A 49 -14.22 10.99 1.92
C LEU A 49 -14.81 9.96 2.89
N VAL A 50 -15.08 8.76 2.39
CA VAL A 50 -15.56 7.63 3.19
C VAL A 50 -14.49 6.55 3.24
N GLN A 51 -14.37 5.93 4.42
CA GLN A 51 -13.44 4.85 4.69
C GLN A 51 -14.20 3.53 4.77
N ARG A 52 -13.80 2.55 3.96
CA ARG A 52 -14.34 1.18 4.03
C ARG A 52 -13.21 0.17 3.96
N SER A 53 -13.35 -0.96 4.64
CA SER A 53 -12.37 -2.04 4.62
C SER A 53 -12.92 -3.25 3.89
N PHE A 54 -12.11 -3.80 2.99
CA PHE A 54 -12.44 -4.93 2.14
C PHE A 54 -11.63 -6.14 2.55
N PHE A 55 -12.30 -7.25 2.83
CA PHE A 55 -11.65 -8.50 3.25
C PHE A 55 -11.53 -9.45 2.06
N PHE A 56 -10.34 -10.04 1.90
CA PHE A 56 -10.02 -11.00 0.87
C PHE A 56 -9.53 -12.30 1.52
N GLY A 57 -10.41 -13.29 1.56
CA GLY A 57 -10.11 -14.65 2.00
C GLY A 57 -9.58 -15.53 0.84
N PRO A 58 -9.34 -16.82 1.12
CA PRO A 58 -8.96 -17.81 0.12
C PRO A 58 -9.92 -17.87 -1.08
N VAL A 59 -11.22 -17.75 -0.84
CA VAL A 59 -12.25 -17.79 -1.90
C VAL A 59 -12.10 -16.60 -2.83
N GLU A 60 -12.08 -15.38 -2.30
CA GLU A 60 -11.94 -14.16 -3.11
C GLU A 60 -10.62 -14.15 -3.88
N VAL A 61 -9.52 -14.57 -3.24
CA VAL A 61 -8.21 -14.68 -3.90
C VAL A 61 -8.23 -15.71 -5.02
N SER A 62 -8.91 -16.84 -4.83
CA SER A 62 -9.06 -17.88 -5.87
C SER A 62 -9.88 -17.37 -7.05
N THR A 63 -11.01 -16.70 -6.79
CA THR A 63 -11.87 -16.14 -7.85
C THR A 63 -11.15 -15.07 -8.67
N LEU A 64 -10.43 -14.15 -8.02
CA LEU A 64 -9.63 -13.15 -8.74
C LEU A 64 -8.52 -13.81 -9.56
N ARG A 65 -7.92 -14.90 -9.04
CA ARG A 65 -6.85 -15.62 -9.74
C ARG A 65 -7.36 -16.33 -10.99
N SER A 66 -8.60 -16.83 -11.01
CA SER A 66 -9.18 -17.44 -12.22
C SER A 66 -9.44 -16.45 -13.35
N LEU A 67 -9.41 -15.14 -13.07
CA LEU A 67 -9.48 -14.09 -14.11
C LEU A 67 -8.15 -13.89 -14.85
N LEU A 68 -7.05 -14.51 -14.39
CA LEU A 68 -5.75 -14.41 -15.01
C LEU A 68 -5.56 -15.47 -16.10
N PRO A 69 -4.82 -15.15 -17.18
CA PRO A 69 -4.37 -16.17 -18.12
C PRO A 69 -3.46 -17.20 -17.42
N LEU A 70 -3.44 -18.44 -17.93
CA LEU A 70 -2.76 -19.58 -17.30
C LEU A 70 -1.29 -19.29 -16.93
N HIS A 71 -0.55 -18.60 -17.79
CA HIS A 71 0.86 -18.29 -17.54
C HIS A 71 1.07 -17.32 -16.35
N LEU A 72 0.09 -16.46 -16.03
CA LEU A 72 0.13 -15.58 -14.87
C LEU A 72 -0.47 -16.24 -13.62
N CYS A 73 -1.43 -17.15 -13.78
CA CYS A 73 -2.14 -17.81 -12.68
C CYS A 73 -1.17 -18.44 -11.65
N HIS A 74 -0.11 -19.09 -12.13
CA HIS A 74 0.85 -19.81 -11.27
C HIS A 74 2.00 -18.94 -10.72
N CYS A 75 2.32 -17.82 -11.37
CA CYS A 75 3.46 -16.99 -10.97
C CYS A 75 3.07 -15.68 -10.28
N THR A 76 1.77 -15.38 -10.14
CA THR A 76 1.28 -14.13 -9.53
C THR A 76 1.13 -14.26 -8.02
N THR A 77 1.78 -13.37 -7.28
CA THR A 77 1.66 -13.32 -5.81
C THR A 77 0.28 -12.80 -5.38
N LYS A 78 -0.18 -13.14 -4.18
CA LYS A 78 -1.42 -12.57 -3.61
C LYS A 78 -1.39 -11.03 -3.62
N PHE A 79 -0.25 -10.44 -3.26
CA PHE A 79 -0.06 -8.99 -3.30
C PHE A 79 -0.30 -8.43 -4.70
N GLU A 80 0.39 -8.96 -5.73
CA GLU A 80 0.26 -8.49 -7.11
C GLU A 80 -1.19 -8.59 -7.62
N LEU A 81 -1.87 -9.71 -7.31
CA LEU A 81 -3.26 -9.94 -7.72
C LEU A 81 -4.23 -8.94 -7.08
N LEU A 82 -4.19 -8.79 -5.75
CA LEU A 82 -5.08 -7.88 -5.05
C LEU A 82 -4.80 -6.42 -5.42
N THR A 83 -3.52 -6.03 -5.52
CA THR A 83 -3.15 -4.68 -5.96
C THR A 83 -3.66 -4.38 -7.36
N ALA A 84 -3.55 -5.33 -8.31
CA ALA A 84 -4.06 -5.15 -9.66
C ALA A 84 -5.59 -4.96 -9.69
N CYS A 85 -6.32 -5.81 -8.95
CA CYS A 85 -7.77 -5.73 -8.83
C CYS A 85 -8.20 -4.38 -8.23
N LEU A 86 -7.65 -4.02 -7.06
CA LEU A 86 -7.98 -2.78 -6.37
C LEU A 86 -7.64 -1.54 -7.20
N TRP A 87 -6.50 -1.54 -7.91
CA TRP A 87 -6.11 -0.43 -8.78
C TRP A 87 -7.10 -0.24 -9.92
N ARG A 88 -7.50 -1.33 -10.57
CA ARG A 88 -8.48 -1.28 -11.65
C ARG A 88 -9.85 -0.80 -11.14
N CYS A 89 -10.38 -1.38 -10.06
CA CYS A 89 -11.66 -0.97 -9.46
C CYS A 89 -11.62 0.51 -9.05
N ARG A 90 -10.53 0.97 -8.42
CA ARG A 90 -10.36 2.36 -8.01
C ARG A 90 -10.34 3.32 -9.19
N THR A 91 -9.63 2.96 -10.26
CA THR A 91 -9.58 3.79 -11.48
C THR A 91 -10.95 3.92 -12.14
N ILE A 92 -11.71 2.82 -12.24
CA ILE A 92 -13.10 2.85 -12.75
C ILE A 92 -13.96 3.75 -11.85
N ALA A 93 -13.88 3.54 -10.54
CA ALA A 93 -14.67 4.25 -9.56
C ALA A 93 -14.45 5.76 -9.57
N LEU A 94 -13.22 6.21 -9.81
CA LEU A 94 -12.90 7.63 -9.88
C LEU A 94 -13.38 8.31 -11.18
N ASN A 95 -13.72 7.54 -12.21
CA ASN A 95 -14.22 8.07 -13.50
C ASN A 95 -13.33 9.18 -14.08
N LEU A 96 -12.02 8.92 -14.08
CA LEU A 96 -10.99 9.84 -14.58
C LEU A 96 -11.04 9.95 -16.11
N ASN A 97 -10.36 10.96 -16.67
CA ASN A 97 -10.28 11.12 -18.12
C ASN A 97 -9.58 9.89 -18.74
N PRO A 98 -10.12 9.26 -19.80
CA PRO A 98 -9.51 8.09 -20.44
C PRO A 98 -8.04 8.26 -20.86
N ASN A 99 -7.61 9.49 -21.16
CA ASN A 99 -6.25 9.80 -21.59
C ASN A 99 -5.31 10.19 -20.44
N GLU A 100 -5.83 10.32 -19.21
CA GLU A 100 -5.04 10.65 -18.03
C GLU A 100 -4.18 9.44 -17.61
N GLU A 101 -2.97 9.74 -17.15
CA GLU A 101 -2.10 8.73 -16.54
C GLU A 101 -2.59 8.37 -15.14
N VAL A 102 -2.58 7.08 -14.83
CA VAL A 102 -2.79 6.55 -13.50
C VAL A 102 -1.53 5.82 -13.04
N ARG A 103 -1.24 5.93 -11.75
CA ARG A 103 0.02 5.48 -11.16
C ARG A 103 -0.27 4.56 -9.98
N MET A 104 0.34 3.38 -9.99
CA MET A 104 0.34 2.48 -8.85
C MET A 104 1.73 2.39 -8.25
N LEU A 105 1.86 2.76 -6.98
CA LEU A 105 3.11 2.73 -6.26
C LEU A 105 3.05 1.66 -5.18
N CYS A 106 4.03 0.75 -5.21
CA CYS A 106 4.11 -0.36 -4.28
C CYS A 106 5.28 -0.16 -3.31
N VAL A 107 4.99 0.13 -2.05
CA VAL A 107 6.02 0.29 -1.02
C VAL A 107 6.71 -1.06 -0.78
N ARG A 108 8.04 -1.07 -0.88
CA ARG A 108 8.84 -2.27 -0.63
C ARG A 108 10.00 -2.01 0.31
N ASN A 109 10.11 -2.92 1.27
CA ASN A 109 11.28 -3.06 2.13
C ASN A 109 12.41 -3.79 1.36
N LEU A 110 13.53 -3.12 1.15
CA LEU A 110 14.68 -3.67 0.44
C LEU A 110 15.73 -4.30 1.36
N ARG A 111 15.54 -4.37 2.68
CA ARG A 111 16.54 -4.94 3.62
C ARG A 111 17.07 -6.32 3.19
N SER A 112 16.19 -7.18 2.68
CA SER A 112 16.55 -8.53 2.22
C SER A 112 17.23 -8.58 0.85
N LYS A 113 17.44 -7.43 0.19
CA LYS A 113 18.04 -7.31 -1.15
C LYS A 113 19.47 -6.76 -1.10
N PHE A 114 20.01 -6.47 0.09
CA PHE A 114 21.37 -5.97 0.25
C PHE A 114 22.41 -7.10 0.14
N ASN A 115 23.51 -6.81 -0.56
CA ASN A 115 24.70 -7.65 -0.64
C ASN A 115 25.96 -6.76 -0.49
N PRO A 116 26.68 -6.83 0.65
CA PRO A 116 26.38 -7.62 1.84
C PRO A 116 25.05 -7.17 2.48
N SER A 117 24.35 -8.09 3.15
CA SER A 117 23.07 -7.76 3.79
C SER A 117 23.22 -6.68 4.86
N LEU A 118 22.20 -5.83 5.01
CA LEU A 118 22.16 -4.88 6.12
C LEU A 118 22.21 -5.62 7.45
N PRO A 119 22.79 -5.01 8.50
CA PRO A 119 22.77 -5.59 9.83
C PRO A 119 21.34 -5.94 10.24
N PHE A 120 21.15 -7.09 10.89
CA PHE A 120 19.81 -7.54 11.31
C PHE A 120 19.10 -6.52 12.21
N GLY A 121 19.87 -5.79 13.03
CA GLY A 121 19.38 -4.69 13.86
C GLY A 121 19.32 -3.32 13.18
N TYR A 122 19.53 -3.22 11.85
CA TYR A 122 19.59 -1.94 11.15
C TYR A 122 18.37 -1.06 11.47
N TYR A 123 18.64 0.11 12.04
CA TYR A 123 17.63 1.05 12.48
C TYR A 123 17.57 2.26 11.53
N GLY A 124 16.62 2.22 10.61
CA GLY A 124 16.40 3.27 9.61
C GLY A 124 15.42 2.84 8.53
N ASN A 125 15.20 3.71 7.54
CA ASN A 125 14.32 3.44 6.41
C ASN A 125 15.09 2.81 5.27
N VAL A 126 14.50 1.76 4.67
CA VAL A 126 15.08 1.02 3.55
C VAL A 126 13.97 0.68 2.57
N ILE A 127 13.26 1.73 2.14
CA ILE A 127 12.06 1.59 1.33
C ILE A 127 12.19 2.34 0.02
N VAL A 128 11.64 1.75 -1.03
CA VAL A 128 11.40 2.38 -2.34
C VAL A 128 9.98 2.05 -2.78
N PHE A 129 9.45 2.81 -3.72
CA PHE A 129 8.08 2.67 -4.19
C PHE A 129 7.97 2.99 -5.69
N PRO A 130 8.65 2.25 -6.58
CA PRO A 130 8.57 2.50 -8.02
C PRO A 130 7.12 2.50 -8.50
N ALA A 131 6.86 3.38 -9.46
CA ALA A 131 5.55 3.54 -10.05
C ALA A 131 5.36 2.59 -11.25
N ALA A 132 4.26 1.86 -11.26
CA ALA A 132 3.66 1.33 -12.48
C ALA A 132 2.74 2.41 -13.07
N ILE A 133 2.97 2.78 -14.33
CA ILE A 133 2.23 3.86 -15.01
C ILE A 133 1.53 3.29 -16.25
N THR A 134 0.29 3.72 -16.45
CA THR A 134 -0.47 3.50 -17.69
C THR A 134 -1.55 4.56 -17.82
N THR A 135 -2.31 4.58 -18.92
CA THR A 135 -3.47 5.45 -19.05
C THR A 135 -4.73 4.77 -18.50
N VAL A 136 -5.72 5.56 -18.08
CA VAL A 136 -7.05 5.04 -17.71
C VAL A 136 -7.58 4.12 -18.81
N ARG A 137 -7.56 4.57 -20.07
CA ARG A 137 -8.01 3.79 -21.23
C ARG A 137 -7.32 2.43 -21.30
N ASN A 138 -5.99 2.39 -21.21
CA ASN A 138 -5.25 1.15 -21.32
C ASN A 138 -5.50 0.24 -20.13
N LEU A 139 -5.56 0.80 -18.91
CA LEU A 139 -5.86 0.02 -17.71
C LEU A 139 -7.24 -0.63 -17.79
N LEU A 140 -8.24 0.04 -18.40
CA LEU A 140 -9.63 -0.44 -18.47
C LEU A 140 -9.89 -1.36 -19.68
N HIS A 141 -9.31 -1.10 -20.85
CA HIS A 141 -9.52 -1.93 -22.04
C HIS A 141 -8.78 -3.26 -21.99
N ASN A 142 -7.63 -3.33 -21.32
CA ASN A 142 -6.86 -4.57 -21.19
C ASN A 142 -7.39 -5.45 -20.05
N PRO A 143 -7.18 -6.78 -20.10
CA PRO A 143 -7.58 -7.70 -19.04
C PRO A 143 -6.76 -7.51 -17.76
N LEU A 144 -7.20 -8.08 -16.63
CA LEU A 144 -6.50 -8.00 -15.34
C LEU A 144 -5.04 -8.46 -15.41
N GLY A 145 -4.73 -9.41 -16.30
CA GLY A 145 -3.37 -9.88 -16.55
C GLY A 145 -2.39 -8.77 -16.95
N TYR A 146 -2.83 -7.82 -17.79
CA TYR A 146 -2.02 -6.65 -18.17
C TYR A 146 -1.63 -5.82 -16.95
N THR A 147 -2.59 -5.57 -16.05
CA THR A 147 -2.32 -4.83 -14.81
C THR A 147 -1.33 -5.59 -13.92
N VAL A 148 -1.45 -6.91 -13.82
CA VAL A 148 -0.49 -7.75 -13.07
C VAL A 148 0.91 -7.67 -13.68
N GLU A 149 1.04 -7.69 -14.99
CA GLU A 149 2.33 -7.56 -15.69
C GLU A 149 2.99 -6.21 -15.41
N LEU A 150 2.24 -5.10 -15.45
CA LEU A 150 2.75 -3.78 -15.07
C LEU A 150 3.32 -3.78 -13.64
N LEU A 151 2.61 -4.39 -12.69
CA LEU A 151 3.08 -4.49 -11.29
C LEU A 151 4.33 -5.37 -11.17
N LYS A 152 4.40 -6.46 -11.94
CA LYS A 152 5.56 -7.34 -11.96
C LYS A 152 6.78 -6.64 -12.54
N GLN A 153 6.61 -5.85 -13.60
CA GLN A 153 7.69 -5.05 -14.20
C GLN A 153 8.19 -3.98 -13.21
N ALA A 154 7.30 -3.21 -12.60
CA ALA A 154 7.65 -2.23 -11.58
C ALA A 154 8.32 -2.87 -10.35
N LYS A 155 7.91 -4.09 -9.99
CA LYS A 155 8.57 -4.85 -8.92
C LYS A 155 9.96 -5.38 -9.31
N ALA A 156 10.15 -5.75 -10.57
CA ALA A 156 11.42 -6.27 -11.06
C ALA A 156 12.52 -5.19 -11.14
N SER A 157 12.16 -3.91 -11.32
CA SER A 157 13.11 -2.81 -11.31
C SER A 157 13.66 -2.45 -9.92
N MET A 158 13.09 -3.00 -8.84
CA MET A 158 13.47 -2.71 -7.46
C MET A 158 14.78 -3.40 -7.05
N THR A 159 15.90 -2.89 -7.56
CA THR A 159 17.26 -3.38 -7.25
C THR A 159 17.98 -2.47 -6.26
N MET A 160 19.20 -2.87 -5.87
CA MET A 160 20.07 -2.03 -5.04
C MET A 160 20.43 -0.73 -5.75
N GLU A 161 20.72 -0.84 -7.05
CA GLU A 161 21.09 0.25 -7.92
C GLU A 161 19.93 1.24 -8.03
N TYR A 162 18.69 0.75 -8.06
CA TYR A 162 17.49 1.60 -7.97
C TYR A 162 17.47 2.40 -6.67
N ALA A 163 17.67 1.76 -5.52
CA ALA A 163 17.68 2.41 -4.21
C ALA A 163 18.78 3.47 -4.08
N LYS A 164 20.00 3.15 -4.53
CA LYS A 164 21.11 4.11 -4.58
C LYS A 164 20.81 5.29 -5.49
N SER A 165 20.15 5.03 -6.62
CA SER A 165 19.74 6.10 -7.53
C SER A 165 18.64 6.99 -6.93
N VAL A 166 17.70 6.44 -6.15
CA VAL A 166 16.73 7.23 -5.37
C VAL A 166 17.47 8.10 -4.36
N ALA A 167 18.43 7.53 -3.61
CA ALA A 167 19.23 8.28 -2.65
C ALA A 167 19.99 9.43 -3.32
N ALA A 168 20.60 9.20 -4.48
CA ALA A 168 21.25 10.24 -5.27
C ALA A 168 20.28 11.32 -5.74
N LEU A 169 19.09 10.93 -6.19
CA LEU A 169 18.04 11.89 -6.56
C LEU A 169 17.63 12.75 -5.36
N MET A 170 17.46 12.14 -4.19
CA MET A 170 17.16 12.85 -2.95
C MET A 170 18.26 13.84 -2.58
N VAL A 171 19.54 13.44 -2.60
CA VAL A 171 20.65 14.36 -2.32
C VAL A 171 20.65 15.56 -3.28
N LEU A 172 20.37 15.34 -4.57
CA LEU A 172 20.42 16.38 -5.59
C LEU A 172 19.17 17.28 -5.63
N ARG A 173 17.99 16.76 -5.26
CA ARG A 173 16.69 17.43 -5.46
C ARG A 173 15.81 17.49 -4.21
N ALA A 174 16.30 17.16 -3.01
CA ALA A 174 15.50 17.02 -1.77
C ALA A 174 14.42 18.10 -1.60
N LYS A 175 14.76 19.38 -1.80
CA LYS A 175 13.84 20.52 -1.60
C LYS A 175 12.74 20.64 -2.66
N GLN A 176 12.85 19.94 -3.78
CA GLN A 176 11.94 19.97 -4.92
C GLN A 176 11.15 18.66 -5.10
N LEU A 177 11.59 17.58 -4.47
CA LEU A 177 10.90 16.28 -4.55
C LEU A 177 9.63 16.33 -3.72
N ASN A 178 8.51 16.58 -4.39
CA ASN A 178 7.19 16.42 -3.82
C ASN A 178 6.60 15.10 -4.29
N PHE A 179 6.10 14.30 -3.35
CA PHE A 179 5.24 13.19 -3.69
C PHE A 179 3.89 13.74 -4.17
N THR A 180 3.67 13.77 -5.48
CA THR A 180 2.43 14.33 -6.04
C THR A 180 1.31 13.29 -5.96
N ALA A 181 0.56 13.32 -4.86
CA ALA A 181 -0.64 12.51 -4.65
C ALA A 181 -1.83 13.06 -5.46
N VAL A 182 -1.80 12.91 -6.79
CA VAL A 182 -2.96 13.20 -7.66
C VAL A 182 -4.04 12.12 -7.52
N ALA A 183 -5.26 12.40 -7.98
CA ALA A 183 -6.36 11.43 -7.90
C ALA A 183 -6.05 10.09 -8.60
N GLY A 184 -5.32 10.15 -9.72
CA GLY A 184 -4.84 8.98 -10.47
C GLY A 184 -3.76 8.16 -9.77
N SER A 185 -3.17 8.66 -8.67
CA SER A 185 -2.19 7.94 -7.87
C SER A 185 -2.88 7.01 -6.87
N PHE A 186 -2.37 5.80 -6.74
CA PHE A 186 -2.76 4.84 -5.72
C PHE A 186 -1.52 4.17 -5.14
N VAL A 187 -1.39 4.19 -3.81
CA VAL A 187 -0.21 3.64 -3.11
C VAL A 187 -0.67 2.48 -2.24
N VAL A 188 0.06 1.37 -2.29
CA VAL A 188 -0.18 0.22 -1.41
C VAL A 188 1.07 -0.16 -0.62
N SER A 189 0.88 -0.48 0.65
CA SER A 189 1.91 -1.05 1.53
C SER A 189 1.43 -2.37 2.12
N ASP A 190 2.30 -3.38 2.12
CA ASP A 190 1.97 -4.71 2.63
C ASP A 190 2.48 -4.89 4.06
N LEU A 191 1.57 -4.84 5.03
CA LEU A 191 1.86 -5.02 6.44
C LEU A 191 1.55 -6.45 6.92
N THR A 192 1.17 -7.36 6.03
CA THR A 192 0.75 -8.72 6.40
C THR A 192 1.87 -9.58 6.99
N LYS A 193 3.12 -9.16 6.87
CA LYS A 193 4.33 -9.89 7.31
C LYS A 193 5.14 -9.17 8.38
N ILE A 194 4.62 -8.08 8.94
CA ILE A 194 5.35 -7.28 9.94
C ILE A 194 5.32 -7.93 11.34
N GLY A 195 4.43 -8.92 11.56
CA GLY A 195 4.36 -9.69 12.81
C GLY A 195 3.63 -8.96 13.94
N PHE A 196 2.74 -8.02 13.62
CA PHE A 196 2.01 -7.28 14.64
C PHE A 196 1.08 -8.18 15.48
N GLU A 197 0.59 -9.27 14.90
CA GLU A 197 -0.22 -10.29 15.58
C GLU A 197 0.55 -11.05 16.66
N ASP A 198 1.88 -11.07 16.60
CA ASP A 198 2.75 -11.77 17.56
C ASP A 198 3.20 -10.87 18.72
N ILE A 199 2.82 -9.59 18.72
CA ILE A 199 3.11 -8.68 19.82
C ILE A 199 2.31 -9.10 21.05
N ASP A 200 3.03 -9.37 22.14
CA ASP A 200 2.50 -9.73 23.45
C ASP A 200 3.24 -8.95 24.54
N PHE A 201 2.52 -8.04 25.22
CA PHE A 201 3.06 -7.23 26.30
C PHE A 201 3.09 -7.95 27.67
N GLY A 202 2.52 -9.15 27.76
CA GLY A 202 2.32 -9.93 28.98
C GLY A 202 0.87 -10.27 29.27
N TRP A 203 -0.06 -9.83 28.42
CA TRP A 203 -1.51 -10.07 28.54
C TRP A 203 -2.08 -10.88 27.37
N GLY A 204 -1.20 -11.49 26.56
CA GLY A 204 -1.56 -12.26 25.38
C GLY A 204 -1.32 -11.49 24.08
N LYS A 205 -1.47 -12.23 22.97
CA LYS A 205 -1.24 -11.71 21.62
C LYS A 205 -2.30 -10.70 21.19
N ALA A 206 -1.92 -9.79 20.30
CA ALA A 206 -2.83 -8.83 19.70
C ALA A 206 -3.99 -9.53 18.96
N VAL A 207 -5.23 -9.13 19.25
CA VAL A 207 -6.42 -9.61 18.53
C VAL A 207 -6.48 -9.02 17.10
N PHE A 208 -6.03 -7.78 16.96
CA PHE A 208 -5.86 -7.09 15.69
C PHE A 208 -4.72 -6.09 15.85
N ALA A 209 -3.85 -5.99 14.85
CA ALA A 209 -2.86 -4.94 14.80
C ALA A 209 -2.46 -4.64 13.35
N GLY A 210 -2.52 -3.36 12.99
CA GLY A 210 -2.33 -2.87 11.63
C GLY A 210 -3.04 -1.54 11.41
N ALA A 211 -2.90 -0.99 10.21
CA ALA A 211 -3.55 0.27 9.86
C ALA A 211 -5.08 0.09 9.81
N ALA A 212 -5.79 0.86 10.63
CA ALA A 212 -7.26 0.80 10.71
C ALA A 212 -7.96 1.55 9.57
N LYS A 213 -7.25 2.43 8.85
CA LYS A 213 -7.78 3.32 7.81
C LYS A 213 -6.74 3.53 6.71
N ALA A 214 -7.21 3.90 5.52
CA ALA A 214 -6.38 4.43 4.46
C ALA A 214 -6.02 5.89 4.75
N VAL A 215 -4.90 6.37 4.22
CA VAL A 215 -4.41 7.74 4.40
C VAL A 215 -4.27 8.39 3.02
N GLY A 216 -5.22 9.26 2.65
CA GLY A 216 -5.29 9.83 1.31
C GLY A 216 -5.38 8.72 0.25
N VAL A 217 -4.39 8.69 -0.65
CA VAL A 217 -4.24 7.67 -1.70
C VAL A 217 -3.55 6.38 -1.24
N ILE A 218 -3.18 6.27 0.04
CA ILE A 218 -2.40 5.14 0.58
C ILE A 218 -3.33 4.12 1.24
N SER A 219 -3.18 2.85 0.88
CA SER A 219 -3.88 1.72 1.48
C SER A 219 -2.91 0.65 1.99
N PHE A 220 -3.34 -0.11 2.99
CA PHE A 220 -2.48 -1.04 3.71
C PHE A 220 -3.07 -2.44 3.69
N PHE A 221 -2.28 -3.44 3.32
CA PHE A 221 -2.72 -4.83 3.42
C PHE A 221 -2.43 -5.31 4.83
N VAL A 222 -3.48 -5.66 5.56
CA VAL A 222 -3.39 -6.09 6.97
C VAL A 222 -3.87 -7.53 7.06
N SER A 223 -3.08 -8.38 7.72
CA SER A 223 -3.49 -9.76 8.02
C SER A 223 -4.55 -9.71 9.11
N THR A 224 -5.71 -10.33 8.87
CA THR A 224 -6.77 -10.37 9.88
C THR A 224 -7.59 -11.66 9.76
N LYS A 225 -8.36 -11.96 10.81
CA LYS A 225 -9.31 -13.08 10.82
C LYS A 225 -10.72 -12.55 10.59
N SER A 226 -11.47 -13.23 9.74
CA SER A 226 -12.91 -12.99 9.59
C SER A 226 -13.64 -13.37 10.88
N LYS A 227 -14.93 -12.99 10.98
CA LYS A 227 -15.80 -13.42 12.10
C LYS A 227 -15.91 -14.93 12.22
N LYS A 228 -15.69 -15.67 11.13
CA LYS A 228 -15.69 -17.14 11.07
C LYS A 228 -14.31 -17.75 11.40
N GLY A 229 -13.33 -16.92 11.76
CA GLY A 229 -11.96 -17.35 12.10
C GLY A 229 -11.04 -17.56 10.90
N GLU A 230 -11.51 -17.31 9.67
CA GLU A 230 -10.73 -17.49 8.45
C GLU A 230 -9.68 -16.38 8.30
N VAL A 231 -8.42 -16.76 8.08
CA VAL A 231 -7.32 -15.80 7.87
C VAL A 231 -7.40 -15.25 6.45
N GLY A 232 -7.38 -13.93 6.33
CA GLY A 232 -7.38 -13.23 5.05
C GLY A 232 -6.66 -11.89 5.13
N THR A 233 -6.77 -11.12 4.05
CA THR A 233 -6.20 -9.77 3.95
C THR A 233 -7.32 -8.74 4.00
N SER A 234 -7.28 -7.83 4.98
CA SER A 234 -8.13 -6.64 5.00
C SER A 234 -7.38 -5.46 4.40
N VAL A 235 -8.07 -4.71 3.53
CA VAL A 235 -7.53 -3.51 2.89
C VAL A 235 -8.51 -2.35 3.09
N PRO A 236 -8.15 -1.32 3.88
CA PRO A 236 -8.93 -0.11 3.97
C PRO A 236 -8.73 0.71 2.69
N ILE A 237 -9.82 1.27 2.16
CA ILE A 237 -9.87 2.14 0.99
C ILE A 237 -10.59 3.43 1.40
N CYS A 238 -10.06 4.56 0.94
CA CYS A 238 -10.63 5.89 1.14
C CYS A 238 -10.97 6.51 -0.22
N LEU A 239 -12.23 6.85 -0.45
CA LEU A 239 -12.71 7.47 -1.69
C LEU A 239 -13.86 8.45 -1.38
N PRO A 240 -14.17 9.40 -2.26
CA PRO A 240 -15.44 10.12 -2.21
C PRO A 240 -16.62 9.16 -2.15
N ALA A 241 -17.68 9.49 -1.39
CA ALA A 241 -18.82 8.60 -1.21
C ALA A 241 -19.40 8.02 -2.52
N PRO A 242 -19.64 8.81 -3.59
CA PRO A 242 -20.15 8.26 -4.86
C PRO A 242 -19.14 7.34 -5.57
N ALA A 243 -17.85 7.60 -5.42
CA ALA A 243 -16.81 6.74 -5.97
C ALA A 243 -16.71 5.43 -5.17
N MET A 244 -16.88 5.46 -3.85
CA MET A 244 -16.90 4.26 -3.03
C MET A 244 -18.03 3.31 -3.44
N GLU A 245 -19.23 3.81 -3.71
CA GLU A 245 -20.35 2.97 -4.18
C GLU A 245 -20.05 2.28 -5.51
N ARG A 246 -19.43 3.01 -6.46
CA ARG A 246 -18.97 2.42 -7.73
C ARG A 246 -17.85 1.40 -7.50
N PHE A 247 -16.90 1.72 -6.62
CA PHE A 247 -15.80 0.84 -6.28
C PHE A 247 -16.29 -0.51 -5.76
N GLU A 248 -17.25 -0.51 -4.84
CA GLU A 248 -17.87 -1.72 -4.31
C GLU A 248 -18.53 -2.54 -5.40
N LYS A 249 -19.32 -1.89 -6.26
CA LYS A 249 -19.97 -2.56 -7.37
C LYS A 249 -18.96 -3.21 -8.33
N GLU A 250 -17.89 -2.51 -8.68
CA GLU A 250 -16.85 -3.05 -9.56
C GLU A 250 -16.09 -4.22 -8.93
N LEU A 251 -15.80 -4.13 -7.62
CA LEU A 251 -15.16 -5.21 -6.89
C LEU A 251 -16.08 -6.44 -6.83
N ASP A 252 -17.37 -6.25 -6.54
CA ASP A 252 -18.38 -7.30 -6.55
C ASP A 252 -18.48 -7.98 -7.92
N ASN A 253 -18.47 -7.20 -9.00
CA ASN A 253 -18.52 -7.74 -10.36
C ASN A 253 -17.31 -8.65 -10.65
N MET A 254 -16.12 -8.25 -10.20
CA MET A 254 -14.92 -9.09 -10.34
C MET A 254 -15.00 -10.37 -9.49
N LEU A 255 -15.60 -10.29 -8.29
CA LEU A 255 -15.72 -11.42 -7.36
C LEU A 255 -16.89 -12.36 -7.65
N LYS A 256 -17.88 -11.95 -8.45
CA LYS A 256 -18.98 -12.82 -8.88
C LYS A 256 -18.57 -13.79 -10.00
N GLY A 257 -17.47 -13.52 -10.71
CA GLY A 257 -17.09 -14.24 -11.92
C GLY A 257 -18.11 -14.02 -13.05
N HIS A 258 -17.69 -14.11 -14.31
CA HIS A 258 -18.68 -14.27 -15.38
C HIS A 258 -19.36 -15.64 -15.20
N PRO A 259 -20.70 -15.72 -15.08
CA PRO A 259 -21.35 -17.00 -14.90
C PRO A 259 -21.16 -17.84 -16.17
N ILE A 260 -20.59 -19.03 -16.04
CA ILE A 260 -21.10 -20.15 -16.83
C ILE A 260 -22.47 -20.44 -16.24
N GLN A 261 -23.51 -20.31 -17.07
CA GLN A 261 -24.93 -20.38 -16.74
C GLN A 261 -25.29 -21.28 -15.54
N GLY A 262 -25.89 -20.65 -14.53
CA GLY A 262 -26.72 -21.32 -13.52
C GLY A 262 -26.09 -21.48 -12.14
N LYS A 263 -26.21 -20.46 -11.28
CA LYS A 263 -26.87 -20.54 -9.96
C LYS A 263 -26.70 -19.27 -9.12
N GLU A 264 -27.81 -18.96 -8.45
CA GLU A 264 -28.13 -18.05 -7.33
C GLU A 264 -27.16 -16.97 -6.84
N GLU A 265 -27.73 -15.76 -6.76
CA GLU A 265 -27.16 -14.55 -6.16
C GLU A 265 -26.99 -14.71 -4.65
N SER A 266 -25.75 -14.62 -4.16
CA SER A 266 -25.45 -14.35 -2.76
C SER A 266 -24.98 -12.91 -2.59
N ASN A 267 -25.73 -12.11 -1.82
CA ASN A 267 -25.34 -10.78 -1.37
C ASN A 267 -24.09 -10.87 -0.47
N LEU A 268 -22.92 -10.55 -1.03
CA LEU A 268 -21.61 -10.75 -0.37
C LEU A 268 -21.15 -9.63 0.56
N PHE A 269 -21.81 -8.46 0.56
CA PHE A 269 -21.36 -7.32 1.40
C PHE A 269 -22.49 -6.74 2.24
N SER A 270 -22.89 -7.49 3.26
CA SER A 270 -23.31 -6.88 4.51
C SER A 270 -22.31 -7.29 5.58
N TYR A 271 -22.07 -6.41 6.55
CA TYR A 271 -21.30 -6.63 7.78
C TYR A 271 -19.82 -6.25 7.82
N PHE A 272 -19.55 -4.94 7.85
CA PHE A 272 -18.74 -4.34 8.92
C PHE A 272 -19.28 -2.93 9.28
N LYS A 273 -20.43 -2.88 9.95
CA LYS A 273 -20.73 -1.82 10.91
C LYS A 273 -20.62 -2.46 12.30
N SER A 274 -19.49 -2.27 12.99
CA SER A 274 -19.47 -2.49 14.43
C SER A 274 -18.60 -1.46 15.12
N SER A 275 -19.25 -0.68 15.98
CA SER A 275 -18.64 0.11 17.03
C SER A 275 -17.79 -0.82 17.92
N VAL A 276 -16.47 -0.75 17.77
CA VAL A 276 -15.57 -1.29 18.78
C VAL A 276 -15.61 -0.32 19.95
N LYS A 277 -16.11 -0.78 21.11
CA LYS A 277 -15.95 -0.05 22.37
C LYS A 277 -14.47 -0.13 22.74
N PHE A 278 -13.78 0.99 22.62
CA PHE A 278 -12.42 1.15 23.12
C PHE A 278 -12.44 1.15 24.66
N CYS A 279 -11.59 0.34 25.29
CA CYS A 279 -11.19 0.62 26.66
C CYS A 279 -10.33 1.89 26.60
N HIS A 280 -10.85 2.98 27.15
CA HIS A 280 -10.14 4.24 27.27
C HIS A 280 -9.06 4.08 28.34
N VAL A 281 -7.85 3.70 27.92
CA VAL A 281 -6.65 3.92 28.72
C VAL A 281 -6.17 5.32 28.35
N PRO A 282 -6.10 6.29 29.28
CA PRO A 282 -5.68 7.64 28.97
C PRO A 282 -4.20 7.60 28.60
N LEU A 283 -3.92 7.64 27.30
CA LEU A 283 -2.65 8.10 26.78
C LEU A 283 -2.77 9.62 26.66
N GLU A 284 -2.04 10.35 27.48
CA GLU A 284 -1.86 11.80 27.31
C GLU A 284 -1.18 12.07 25.96
N ILE A 285 -1.99 12.21 24.92
CA ILE A 285 -1.57 12.64 23.57
C ILE A 285 -1.99 14.11 23.39
N ASN A 286 -1.64 14.97 24.36
CA ASN A 286 -1.93 16.41 24.32
C ASN A 286 -0.71 17.25 24.73
N ARG A 287 0.44 17.02 24.07
CA ARG A 287 1.59 17.95 24.08
C ARG A 287 2.38 18.02 22.77
N PHE A 288 1.72 17.84 21.62
CA PHE A 288 2.33 18.16 20.32
C PHE A 288 1.47 19.09 19.45
N ALA A 289 0.40 19.68 20.02
CA ALA A 289 -0.44 20.64 19.32
C ALA A 289 0.07 22.11 19.40
N ASP A 290 1.01 22.41 20.30
CA ASP A 290 1.53 23.77 20.52
C ASP A 290 3.05 23.88 20.25
N VAL A 291 3.50 23.34 19.12
CA VAL A 291 4.85 23.63 18.61
C VAL A 291 4.69 24.46 17.33
N PRO A 292 5.28 25.67 17.25
CA PRO A 292 5.16 26.54 16.10
C PRO A 292 5.57 25.84 14.80
N VAL A 293 4.84 26.14 13.73
CA VAL A 293 4.99 25.63 12.38
C VAL A 293 6.33 26.08 11.80
N GLU A 294 7.41 25.40 12.17
CA GLU A 294 8.72 25.53 11.54
C GLU A 294 9.60 24.30 11.88
N VAL A 295 9.08 23.09 11.62
CA VAL A 295 9.87 21.86 11.72
C VAL A 295 9.60 20.98 10.52
N ASP A 296 10.50 21.12 9.55
CA ASP A 296 11.12 20.02 8.82
C ASP A 296 10.18 19.08 8.03
N ARG A 297 9.78 19.54 6.84
CA ARG A 297 9.08 18.73 5.82
C ARG A 297 9.88 17.49 5.38
N GLU A 298 11.18 17.39 5.68
CA GLU A 298 12.00 16.22 5.34
C GLU A 298 11.62 14.97 6.16
N ARG A 299 10.98 15.13 7.33
CA ARG A 299 10.59 13.98 8.18
C ARG A 299 9.27 13.32 7.80
N MET A 300 8.40 14.00 7.04
CA MET A 300 7.08 13.45 6.68
C MET A 300 7.12 12.46 5.52
N LEU A 301 8.14 12.50 4.68
CA LEU A 301 8.21 11.63 3.49
C LEU A 301 8.56 10.17 3.81
N MET A 302 9.00 9.84 5.03
CA MET A 302 9.49 8.50 5.39
C MET A 302 9.07 8.02 6.79
N ALA A 303 8.01 8.58 7.36
CA ALA A 303 7.48 8.17 8.66
C ALA A 303 6.13 7.45 8.54
N TRP A 304 6.10 6.33 7.79
CA TRP A 304 5.09 5.27 7.89
C TRP A 304 5.71 3.92 7.55
#